data_AF-A0A7J7K0Q2-F1
#
_entry.id   AF-A0A7J7K0Q2-F1
#
_cell.length_a   1.000
_cell.length_b   1.000
_cell.length_c   1.000
_cell.angle_alpha   90.00
_cell.angle_beta   90.00
_cell.angle_gamma   90.00
#
_symmetry.space_group_name_H-M   'P 1'
#
loop_
_entity.id
_entity.type
_entity.pdbx_description
1 polymer ?
#
loop_
_entity_poly.entity_id
_entity_poly.type
_entity_poly.pdbx_seq_one_letter_code
_entity_poly.pdbx_strand_id
1 'polypeptide(L)'
;MIPETDWPELLCVQNFKHDTVLHHAVSEDYLEATELILSSVPVGDPTSGLNIQNTYGDTSLHCAARRGQSNTVKHVLDLIPADELFKLISIPDKNGNTVVHYLVPLYNKMDTANLLMSCLSAADYVKLLSIQNANGATAVHIAKGEEFRELWKSLTKCATPSDLLRISMKRNNKGETFLHYAAAAGTVEIFKHVISSVPKTDLYSIFSLQDQEGNTVMHCTTSFDCKNVLWAPSLNCNTIVKCVVESVPPNDLWKLLSIPNQQDKTTLHNTVIDHNIEILKCLVDSVEATDLHKLLLKQDIYGDTAVHSAAYKGNLVMLKTLFDKLSPQQCLEIQNIENRKHFTPLIAAKSNKQYKAAGCITDYKRKAERYFEGSSQMSASLKDSLKYLDETNRDVDIIQLPVKPCTLQSVTEKFYSDNVYRMSAPVRGRCLIINNRHFDRPDSPAPDQFEFEDRDGSEIDEENISKVFKKLSFICDIRTNLTSKQMLEDIERETQHPDYETLGVSVLVIMTHGAENQVYGKDGRPVKLTDIYDLMSPYRFQSMARKPKIIILQSCAGGECLLLLFLI
;
A
#
# COMPACT_ATOMS: atom_id res chain seq x y z
N MET A 1 62.95 23.01 -18.72
CA MET A 1 61.81 22.85 -19.64
C MET A 1 61.67 21.36 -19.88
N ILE A 2 60.49 20.81 -19.63
CA ILE A 2 60.18 19.43 -20.02
C ILE A 2 60.14 19.44 -21.56
N PRO A 3 60.83 18.51 -22.26
CA PRO A 3 60.79 18.41 -23.71
C PRO A 3 59.35 18.32 -24.20
N GLU A 4 59.01 19.00 -25.31
CA GLU A 4 57.67 18.92 -25.93
C GLU A 4 57.28 17.48 -26.30
N THR A 5 58.26 16.59 -26.46
CA THR A 5 58.07 15.15 -26.70
C THR A 5 57.47 14.41 -25.50
N ASP A 6 57.64 14.93 -24.28
CA ASP A 6 57.22 14.27 -23.03
C ASP A 6 55.90 14.85 -22.49
N TRP A 7 55.40 15.93 -23.10
CA TRP A 7 54.12 16.55 -22.74
C TRP A 7 52.93 15.59 -22.83
N PRO A 8 52.79 14.75 -23.88
CA PRO A 8 51.69 13.79 -23.97
C PRO A 8 51.60 12.83 -22.78
N GLU A 9 52.74 12.35 -22.27
CA GLU A 9 52.77 11.48 -21.09
C GLU A 9 52.37 12.25 -19.82
N LEU A 10 52.80 13.51 -19.72
CA LEU A 10 52.47 14.38 -18.58
C LEU A 10 50.98 14.71 -18.49
N LEU A 11 50.28 14.82 -19.63
CA LEU A 11 48.83 15.06 -19.68
C LEU A 11 48.00 13.89 -19.13
N CYS A 12 48.57 12.68 -19.18
CA CYS A 12 47.96 11.46 -18.67
C CYS A 12 48.28 11.20 -17.18
N VAL A 13 49.16 12.00 -16.55
CA VAL A 13 49.52 11.84 -15.15
C VAL A 13 48.31 12.12 -14.25
N GLN A 14 48.10 11.21 -13.31
CA GLN A 14 46.96 11.19 -12.40
C GLN A 14 47.40 11.54 -10.99
N ASN A 15 46.64 12.42 -10.31
CA ASN A 15 46.85 12.70 -8.89
C ASN A 15 46.33 11.54 -7.99
N PHE A 16 46.34 11.71 -6.66
CA PHE A 16 45.87 10.67 -5.72
C PHE A 16 44.35 10.35 -5.84
N LYS A 17 43.56 11.24 -6.46
CA LYS A 17 42.15 11.00 -6.82
C LYS A 17 41.98 10.47 -8.24
N HIS A 18 43.09 10.18 -8.91
CA HIS A 18 43.15 9.80 -10.31
C HIS A 18 42.68 10.89 -11.29
N ASP A 19 42.63 12.16 -10.85
CA ASP A 19 42.31 13.28 -11.74
C ASP A 19 43.57 13.66 -12.54
N THR A 20 43.39 13.88 -13.84
CA THR A 20 44.42 14.51 -14.70
C THR A 20 44.35 16.02 -14.62
N VAL A 21 45.36 16.72 -15.17
CA VAL A 21 45.33 18.19 -15.29
C VAL A 21 44.08 18.68 -16.04
N LEU A 22 43.62 17.91 -17.03
CA LEU A 22 42.43 18.22 -17.82
C LEU A 22 41.14 18.12 -17.00
N HIS A 23 41.04 17.20 -16.03
CA HIS A 23 39.89 17.13 -15.13
C HIS A 23 39.71 18.44 -14.34
N HIS A 24 40.80 19.03 -13.86
CA HIS A 24 40.75 20.29 -13.11
C HIS A 24 40.48 21.49 -14.02
N ALA A 25 41.21 21.61 -15.13
CA ALA A 25 41.05 22.73 -16.06
C ALA A 25 39.61 22.84 -16.60
N VAL A 26 39.03 21.71 -17.01
CA VAL A 26 37.66 21.66 -17.53
C VAL A 26 36.62 21.82 -16.42
N SER A 27 36.86 21.30 -15.20
CA SER A 27 35.91 21.45 -14.10
C SER A 27 35.81 22.90 -13.60
N GLU A 28 36.89 23.66 -13.62
CA GLU A 28 36.93 25.06 -13.17
C GLU A 28 36.66 26.09 -14.30
N ASP A 29 36.29 25.64 -15.50
CA ASP A 29 36.11 26.46 -16.72
C ASP A 29 37.33 27.30 -17.13
N TYR A 30 38.54 26.79 -16.90
CA TYR A 30 39.77 27.46 -17.33
C TYR A 30 40.00 27.21 -18.82
N LEU A 31 39.39 28.07 -19.65
CA LEU A 31 39.41 27.95 -21.11
C LEU A 31 40.83 27.95 -21.66
N GLU A 32 41.66 28.94 -21.32
CA GLU A 32 43.01 29.08 -21.87
C GLU A 32 43.91 27.89 -21.47
N ALA A 33 43.76 27.39 -20.25
CA ALA A 33 44.46 26.20 -19.79
C ALA A 33 43.99 24.95 -20.55
N THR A 34 42.68 24.84 -20.79
CA THR A 34 42.09 23.74 -21.55
C THR A 34 42.56 23.74 -23.00
N GLU A 35 42.61 24.90 -23.66
CA GLU A 35 43.15 25.07 -25.01
C GLU A 35 44.63 24.67 -25.11
N LEU A 36 45.44 25.09 -24.14
CA LEU A 36 46.86 24.75 -24.08
C LEU A 36 47.06 23.24 -23.86
N ILE A 37 46.27 22.63 -22.97
CA ILE A 37 46.33 21.19 -22.71
C ILE A 37 45.93 20.39 -23.96
N LEU A 38 44.84 20.76 -24.62
CA LEU A 38 44.33 20.02 -25.78
C LEU A 38 45.19 20.21 -27.03
N SER A 39 45.77 21.40 -27.24
CA SER A 39 46.73 21.64 -28.34
C SER A 39 48.03 20.85 -28.21
N SER A 40 48.30 20.31 -27.02
CA SER A 40 49.48 19.50 -26.72
C SER A 40 49.23 17.99 -26.81
N VAL A 41 48.01 17.56 -27.14
CA VAL A 41 47.64 16.15 -27.35
C VAL A 41 48.20 15.67 -28.70
N PRO A 42 48.80 14.45 -28.79
CA PRO A 42 49.36 13.95 -30.04
C PRO A 42 48.35 13.88 -31.19
N VAL A 43 48.75 14.36 -32.37
CA VAL A 43 47.93 14.41 -33.60
C VAL A 43 47.40 13.03 -34.04
N GLY A 44 48.03 11.93 -33.61
CA GLY A 44 47.63 10.56 -33.96
C GLY A 44 46.59 9.91 -33.03
N ASP A 45 46.34 10.47 -31.85
CA ASP A 45 45.32 10.00 -30.89
C ASP A 45 44.72 11.20 -30.13
N PRO A 46 43.79 11.94 -30.74
CA PRO A 46 43.16 13.10 -30.11
C PRO A 46 42.31 12.73 -28.88
N THR A 47 42.07 11.44 -28.63
CA THR A 47 41.32 10.94 -27.47
C THR A 47 42.20 10.58 -26.28
N SER A 48 43.52 10.55 -26.47
CA SER A 48 44.49 10.27 -25.40
C SER A 48 44.32 11.27 -24.26
N GLY A 49 44.02 10.75 -23.06
CA GLY A 49 43.82 11.57 -21.87
C GLY A 49 42.38 12.03 -21.63
N LEU A 50 41.51 12.08 -22.65
CA LEU A 50 40.10 12.45 -22.52
C LEU A 50 39.24 11.33 -21.93
N ASN A 51 39.58 10.08 -22.24
CA ASN A 51 38.90 8.88 -21.75
C ASN A 51 39.39 8.43 -20.35
N ILE A 52 40.41 9.08 -19.79
CA ILE A 52 40.94 8.74 -18.48
C ILE A 52 39.87 9.01 -17.43
N GLN A 53 39.63 8.02 -16.58
CA GLN A 53 38.65 8.09 -15.51
C GLN A 53 39.33 8.27 -14.15
N ASN A 54 38.77 9.14 -13.32
CA ASN A 54 39.24 9.37 -11.96
C ASN A 54 38.73 8.27 -10.99
N THR A 55 38.97 8.45 -9.69
CA THR A 55 38.55 7.50 -8.64
C THR A 55 37.04 7.31 -8.53
N TYR A 56 36.23 8.19 -9.12
CA TYR A 56 34.78 8.08 -9.21
C TYR A 56 34.31 7.48 -10.55
N GLY A 57 35.23 7.19 -11.47
CA GLY A 57 34.89 6.82 -12.85
C GLY A 57 34.58 8.03 -13.73
N ASP A 58 34.70 9.26 -13.23
CA ASP A 58 34.40 10.45 -14.02
C ASP A 58 35.52 10.68 -15.03
N THR A 59 35.14 11.01 -16.28
CA THR A 59 36.04 11.66 -17.24
C THR A 59 36.06 13.18 -17.00
N SER A 60 36.96 13.92 -17.66
CA SER A 60 36.98 15.39 -17.59
C SER A 60 35.63 16.02 -17.98
N LEU A 61 34.92 15.42 -18.96
CA LEU A 61 33.58 15.84 -19.35
C LEU A 61 32.51 15.60 -18.28
N HIS A 62 32.62 14.54 -17.47
CA HIS A 62 31.71 14.36 -16.33
C HIS A 62 31.90 15.46 -15.28
N CYS A 63 33.15 15.83 -14.98
CA CYS A 63 33.47 16.93 -14.08
C CYS A 63 32.94 18.28 -14.60
N ALA A 64 33.07 18.53 -15.90
CA ALA A 64 32.49 19.69 -16.58
C ALA A 64 30.96 19.71 -16.47
N ALA A 65 30.32 18.60 -16.83
CA ALA A 65 28.87 18.43 -16.82
C ALA A 65 28.28 18.60 -15.42
N ARG A 66 28.98 18.10 -14.38
CA ARG A 66 28.55 18.26 -12.99
C ARG A 66 28.48 19.72 -12.56
N ARG A 67 29.31 20.59 -13.15
CA ARG A 67 29.38 22.03 -12.84
C ARG A 67 28.72 22.94 -13.87
N GLY A 68 28.38 22.44 -15.05
CA GLY A 68 27.72 23.21 -16.11
C GLY A 68 28.66 24.09 -16.92
N GLN A 69 29.92 23.69 -17.08
CA GLN A 69 30.95 24.50 -17.75
C GLN A 69 30.82 24.43 -19.28
N SER A 70 30.08 25.37 -19.86
CA SER A 70 29.76 25.34 -21.30
C SER A 70 30.91 25.76 -22.21
N ASN A 71 31.79 26.68 -21.76
CA ASN A 71 32.89 27.21 -22.58
C ASN A 71 33.97 26.16 -22.81
N THR A 72 34.48 25.57 -21.72
CA THR A 72 35.46 24.48 -21.80
C THR A 72 34.90 23.23 -22.48
N VAL A 73 33.63 22.86 -22.23
CA VAL A 73 33.00 21.73 -22.94
C VAL A 73 32.93 22.00 -24.44
N LYS A 74 32.52 23.20 -24.87
CA LYS A 74 32.51 23.56 -26.30
C LYS A 74 33.85 23.30 -26.96
N HIS A 75 34.92 23.81 -26.34
CA HIS A 75 36.26 23.69 -26.90
C HIS A 75 36.75 22.23 -26.92
N VAL A 76 36.42 21.44 -25.89
CA VAL A 76 36.70 20.01 -25.87
C VAL A 76 35.94 19.30 -27.01
N LEU A 77 34.67 19.62 -27.24
CA LEU A 77 33.86 18.99 -28.30
C LEU A 77 34.34 19.37 -29.71
N ASP A 78 34.76 20.61 -29.93
CA ASP A 78 35.24 21.10 -31.25
C ASP A 78 36.52 20.38 -31.73
N LEU A 79 37.30 19.80 -30.80
CA LEU A 79 38.56 19.11 -31.09
C LEU A 79 38.42 17.59 -31.23
N ILE A 80 37.29 17.02 -30.84
CA ILE A 80 37.07 15.57 -30.90
C ILE A 80 36.51 15.17 -32.27
N PRO A 81 37.13 14.21 -32.99
CA PRO A 81 36.56 13.66 -34.21
C PRO A 81 35.16 13.10 -33.99
N ALA A 82 34.25 13.32 -34.95
CA ALA A 82 32.84 12.97 -34.82
C ALA A 82 32.60 11.46 -34.56
N ASP A 83 33.47 10.59 -35.07
CA ASP A 83 33.44 9.15 -34.90
C ASP A 83 33.88 8.66 -33.50
N GLU A 84 34.64 9.49 -32.77
CA GLU A 84 35.07 9.22 -31.39
C GLU A 84 34.20 9.93 -30.34
N LEU A 85 33.51 11.01 -30.73
CA LEU A 85 32.65 11.81 -29.84
C LEU A 85 31.64 10.95 -29.08
N PHE A 86 30.88 10.10 -29.78
CA PHE A 86 29.87 9.28 -29.13
C PHE A 86 30.48 8.30 -28.12
N LYS A 87 31.65 7.72 -28.43
CA LYS A 87 32.33 6.79 -27.52
C LYS A 87 32.72 7.50 -26.23
N LEU A 88 33.26 8.71 -26.32
CA LEU A 88 33.72 9.46 -25.15
C LEU A 88 32.59 9.90 -24.23
N ILE A 89 31.50 10.44 -24.77
CA ILE A 89 30.38 10.96 -23.98
C ILE A 89 29.50 9.85 -23.39
N SER A 90 29.60 8.63 -23.94
CA SER A 90 28.87 7.46 -23.45
C SER A 90 29.64 6.63 -22.42
N ILE A 91 30.90 7.00 -22.10
CA ILE A 91 31.66 6.37 -21.01
C ILE A 91 30.87 6.54 -19.71
N PRO A 92 30.57 5.46 -18.98
CA PRO A 92 29.89 5.54 -17.70
C PRO A 92 30.87 5.77 -16.54
N ASP A 93 30.46 6.57 -15.55
CA ASP A 93 31.11 6.62 -14.25
C ASP A 93 30.91 5.32 -13.43
N LYS A 94 31.43 5.26 -12.20
CA LYS A 94 31.25 4.09 -11.32
C LYS A 94 29.79 3.77 -10.97
N ASN A 95 28.90 4.75 -11.07
CA ASN A 95 27.45 4.60 -10.87
C ASN A 95 26.71 4.30 -12.18
N GLY A 96 27.41 4.12 -13.29
CA GLY A 96 26.81 3.93 -14.61
C GLY A 96 26.31 5.22 -15.27
N ASN A 97 26.49 6.38 -14.65
CA ASN A 97 26.01 7.64 -15.20
C ASN A 97 26.92 8.10 -16.34
N THR A 98 26.31 8.48 -17.46
CA THR A 98 26.99 9.23 -18.54
C THR A 98 26.96 10.72 -18.26
N VAL A 99 27.69 11.51 -19.06
CA VAL A 99 27.71 12.99 -18.94
C VAL A 99 26.30 13.61 -18.94
N VAL A 100 25.37 13.06 -19.72
CA VAL A 100 23.99 13.59 -19.84
C VAL A 100 23.18 13.41 -18.56
N HIS A 101 23.45 12.37 -17.78
CA HIS A 101 22.78 12.16 -16.48
C HIS A 101 23.08 13.31 -15.50
N TYR A 102 24.21 14.01 -15.67
CA TYR A 102 24.62 15.14 -14.82
C TYR A 102 24.18 16.51 -15.32
N LEU A 103 23.85 16.62 -16.62
CA LEU A 103 23.43 17.88 -17.27
C LEU A 103 21.95 18.17 -17.05
N VAL A 104 21.13 17.14 -17.05
CA VAL A 104 19.68 17.24 -16.98
C VAL A 104 19.09 17.66 -15.62
N PRO A 105 19.69 17.36 -14.44
CA PRO A 105 19.04 17.65 -13.16
C PRO A 105 19.02 19.13 -12.73
N LEU A 106 19.74 20.04 -13.40
CA LEU A 106 19.88 21.43 -12.96
C LEU A 106 19.83 22.43 -14.13
N TYR A 107 18.92 23.40 -14.05
CA TYR A 107 18.70 24.43 -15.06
C TYR A 107 19.97 25.17 -15.54
N ASN A 108 20.92 25.45 -14.64
CA ASN A 108 22.16 26.16 -14.99
C ASN A 108 23.11 25.36 -15.89
N LYS A 109 22.75 24.12 -16.26
CA LYS A 109 23.54 23.25 -17.13
C LYS A 109 22.91 23.07 -18.51
N MET A 110 21.75 23.69 -18.76
CA MET A 110 21.02 23.53 -20.00
C MET A 110 21.80 24.05 -21.21
N ASP A 111 22.65 25.07 -21.05
CA ASP A 111 23.54 25.53 -22.12
C ASP A 111 24.55 24.45 -22.53
N THR A 112 25.15 23.78 -21.53
CA THR A 112 26.07 22.66 -21.76
C THR A 112 25.33 21.45 -22.36
N ALA A 113 24.10 21.20 -21.91
CA ALA A 113 23.24 20.15 -22.47
C ALA A 113 22.91 20.43 -23.94
N ASN A 114 22.46 21.64 -24.27
CA ASN A 114 22.10 22.07 -25.62
C ASN A 114 23.31 22.03 -26.56
N LEU A 115 24.48 22.42 -26.04
CA LEU A 115 25.73 22.35 -26.79
C LEU A 115 26.09 20.90 -27.14
N LEU A 116 26.09 20.00 -26.15
CA LEU A 116 26.34 18.58 -26.37
C LEU A 116 25.33 17.98 -27.36
N MET A 117 24.06 18.36 -27.26
CA MET A 117 23.01 17.93 -28.20
C MET A 117 23.26 18.43 -29.62
N SER A 118 23.74 19.66 -29.80
CA SER A 118 23.98 20.25 -31.12
C SER A 118 25.12 19.57 -31.89
N CYS A 119 26.04 18.90 -31.18
CA CYS A 119 27.17 18.19 -31.77
C CYS A 119 26.84 16.75 -32.18
N LEU A 120 25.64 16.23 -31.86
CA LEU A 120 25.29 14.82 -32.07
C LEU A 120 24.34 14.63 -33.25
N SER A 121 24.50 13.49 -33.93
CA SER A 121 23.48 13.00 -34.85
C SER A 121 22.19 12.68 -34.09
N ALA A 122 21.03 12.78 -34.75
CA ALA A 122 19.74 12.46 -34.13
C ALA A 122 19.72 11.03 -33.55
N ALA A 123 20.32 10.06 -34.27
CA ALA A 123 20.41 8.66 -33.84
C ALA A 123 21.28 8.50 -32.59
N ASP A 124 22.43 9.17 -32.55
CA ASP A 124 23.33 9.13 -31.40
C ASP A 124 22.73 9.81 -30.17
N TYR A 125 22.03 10.93 -30.36
CA TYR A 125 21.35 11.61 -29.26
C TYR A 125 20.26 10.74 -28.62
N VAL A 126 19.41 10.10 -29.43
CA VAL A 126 18.40 9.13 -28.95
C VAL A 126 19.06 7.97 -28.22
N LYS A 127 20.16 7.44 -28.78
CA LYS A 127 20.92 6.34 -28.18
C LYS A 127 21.52 6.73 -26.82
N LEU A 128 22.11 7.92 -26.73
CA LEU A 128 22.72 8.45 -25.50
C LEU A 128 21.69 8.62 -24.38
N LEU A 129 20.51 9.17 -24.70
CA LEU A 129 19.40 9.29 -23.74
C LEU A 129 18.77 7.95 -23.35
N SER A 130 19.01 6.89 -24.12
CA SER A 130 18.52 5.54 -23.85
C SER A 130 19.47 4.73 -22.96
N ILE A 131 20.67 5.23 -22.66
CA ILE A 131 21.64 4.57 -21.77
C ILE A 131 21.11 4.62 -20.33
N GLN A 132 21.20 3.48 -19.66
CA GLN A 132 20.75 3.31 -18.28
C GLN A 132 21.96 3.21 -17.36
N ASN A 133 21.91 3.91 -16.23
CA ASN A 133 22.93 3.83 -15.18
C ASN A 133 22.83 2.54 -14.36
N ALA A 134 23.63 2.40 -13.30
CA ALA A 134 23.64 1.20 -12.46
C ALA A 134 22.30 0.92 -11.77
N ASN A 135 21.48 1.96 -11.56
CA ASN A 135 20.11 1.83 -11.04
C ASN A 135 19.08 1.54 -12.14
N GLY A 136 19.50 1.38 -13.39
CA GLY A 136 18.62 1.22 -14.55
C GLY A 136 17.98 2.54 -15.01
N ALA A 137 18.29 3.68 -14.40
CA ALA A 137 17.67 4.96 -14.74
C ALA A 137 18.36 5.59 -15.97
N THR A 138 17.57 6.16 -16.88
CA THR A 138 18.09 7.01 -17.97
C THR A 138 18.14 8.48 -17.54
N ALA A 139 18.81 9.34 -18.30
CA ALA A 139 18.80 10.79 -18.03
C ALA A 139 17.38 11.39 -17.96
N VAL A 140 16.44 10.85 -18.76
CA VAL A 140 15.02 11.26 -18.76
C VAL A 140 14.32 10.93 -17.44
N HIS A 141 14.73 9.86 -16.73
CA HIS A 141 14.18 9.53 -15.41
C HIS A 141 14.55 10.57 -14.34
N ILE A 142 15.70 11.21 -14.48
CA ILE A 142 16.24 12.14 -13.48
C ILE A 142 15.77 13.57 -13.76
N ALA A 143 15.31 13.84 -14.99
CA ALA A 143 14.77 15.13 -15.41
C ALA A 143 13.51 15.52 -14.63
N LYS A 144 13.38 16.81 -14.29
CA LYS A 144 12.22 17.37 -13.60
C LYS A 144 11.80 18.67 -14.28
N GLY A 145 10.60 19.15 -13.99
CA GLY A 145 10.14 20.51 -14.31
C GLY A 145 10.43 20.99 -15.75
N GLU A 146 11.05 22.17 -15.84
CA GLU A 146 11.43 22.79 -17.11
C GLU A 146 12.59 22.08 -17.80
N GLU A 147 13.49 21.42 -17.05
CA GLU A 147 14.60 20.67 -17.65
C GLU A 147 14.11 19.47 -18.46
N PHE A 148 13.12 18.73 -17.94
CA PHE A 148 12.45 17.69 -18.72
C PHE A 148 11.79 18.28 -19.96
N ARG A 149 11.10 19.42 -19.82
CA ARG A 149 10.37 20.04 -20.92
C ARG A 149 11.29 20.39 -22.08
N GLU A 150 12.42 21.03 -21.81
CA GLU A 150 13.38 21.40 -22.84
C GLU A 150 14.09 20.17 -23.43
N LEU A 151 14.49 19.20 -22.60
CA LEU A 151 15.05 17.92 -23.06
C LEU A 151 14.07 17.17 -23.98
N TRP A 152 12.82 17.07 -23.56
CA TRP A 152 11.77 16.38 -24.30
C TRP A 152 11.41 17.10 -25.60
N LYS A 153 11.28 18.43 -25.57
CA LYS A 153 11.11 19.23 -26.80
C LYS A 153 12.25 19.00 -27.79
N SER A 154 13.50 19.02 -27.31
CA SER A 154 14.67 18.73 -28.15
C SER A 154 14.57 17.32 -28.76
N LEU A 155 14.24 16.32 -27.94
CA LEU A 155 14.06 14.94 -28.38
C LEU A 155 12.96 14.81 -29.44
N THR A 156 11.80 15.47 -29.28
CA THR A 156 10.70 15.40 -30.24
C THR A 156 11.01 16.01 -31.61
N LYS A 157 12.02 16.90 -31.71
CA LYS A 157 12.45 17.48 -32.98
C LYS A 157 13.25 16.51 -33.84
N CYS A 158 13.91 15.52 -33.22
CA CYS A 158 14.85 14.64 -33.90
C CYS A 158 14.52 13.14 -33.79
N ALA A 159 13.69 12.73 -32.83
CA ALA A 159 13.32 11.34 -32.59
C ALA A 159 12.06 10.93 -33.37
N THR A 160 12.02 9.68 -33.82
CA THR A 160 10.79 9.12 -34.41
C THR A 160 9.75 8.81 -33.31
N PRO A 161 8.45 8.67 -33.63
CA PRO A 161 7.45 8.22 -32.65
C PRO A 161 7.83 6.91 -31.96
N SER A 162 8.46 5.98 -32.69
CA SER A 162 8.96 4.71 -32.15
C SER A 162 10.10 4.90 -31.15
N ASP A 163 10.97 5.89 -31.36
CA ASP A 163 12.03 6.24 -30.42
C ASP A 163 11.47 6.84 -29.12
N LEU A 164 10.50 7.76 -29.25
CA LEU A 164 9.80 8.36 -28.10
C LEU A 164 9.07 7.30 -27.28
N LEU A 165 8.41 6.36 -27.95
CA LEU A 165 7.78 5.21 -27.30
C LEU A 165 8.82 4.36 -26.56
N ARG A 166 9.91 3.98 -27.24
CA ARG A 166 10.99 3.18 -26.63
C ARG A 166 11.56 3.84 -25.39
N ILE A 167 11.82 5.15 -25.44
CA ILE A 167 12.33 5.91 -24.28
C ILE A 167 11.28 5.96 -23.17
N SER A 168 10.00 6.17 -23.49
CA SER A 168 8.89 6.20 -22.53
C SER A 168 8.67 4.87 -21.80
N MET A 169 8.98 3.75 -22.47
CA MET A 169 8.84 2.41 -21.92
C MET A 169 10.07 1.90 -21.17
N LYS A 170 11.18 2.66 -21.14
CA LYS A 170 12.36 2.28 -20.37
C LYS A 170 12.02 2.25 -18.88
N ARG A 171 12.44 1.17 -18.22
CA ARG A 171 12.23 0.93 -16.79
C ARG A 171 13.55 0.81 -16.07
N ASN A 172 13.63 1.41 -14.90
CA ASN A 172 14.78 1.26 -14.01
C ASN A 172 14.78 -0.10 -13.29
N ASN A 173 15.74 -0.32 -12.38
CA ASN A 173 15.84 -1.58 -11.64
C ASN A 173 14.61 -1.83 -10.76
N LYS A 174 13.89 -0.78 -10.35
CA LYS A 174 12.60 -0.85 -9.63
C LYS A 174 11.39 -1.05 -10.56
N GLY A 175 11.60 -1.24 -11.87
CA GLY A 175 10.51 -1.37 -12.83
C GLY A 175 9.81 -0.03 -13.16
N GLU A 176 10.25 1.09 -12.59
CA GLU A 176 9.61 2.39 -12.75
C GLU A 176 10.04 3.03 -14.09
N THR A 177 9.07 3.60 -14.80
CA THR A 177 9.34 4.55 -15.89
C THR A 177 9.47 5.97 -15.33
N PHE A 178 10.01 6.92 -16.10
CA PHE A 178 10.05 8.33 -15.68
C PHE A 178 8.65 8.92 -15.38
N LEU A 179 7.59 8.33 -15.95
CA LEU A 179 6.21 8.75 -15.67
C LEU A 179 5.71 8.30 -14.29
N HIS A 180 6.26 7.24 -13.70
CA HIS A 180 5.98 6.87 -12.31
C HIS A 180 6.53 7.94 -11.36
N TYR A 181 7.75 8.41 -11.60
CA TYR A 181 8.34 9.55 -10.89
C TYR A 181 7.50 10.81 -11.06
N ALA A 182 7.09 11.13 -12.29
CA ALA A 182 6.26 12.30 -12.57
C ALA A 182 4.88 12.23 -11.90
N ALA A 183 4.28 11.03 -11.82
CA ALA A 183 3.00 10.81 -11.15
C ALA A 183 3.12 11.03 -9.64
N ALA A 184 4.12 10.40 -9.01
CA ALA A 184 4.41 10.56 -7.57
C ALA A 184 4.77 12.01 -7.21
N ALA A 185 5.45 12.71 -8.13
CA ALA A 185 5.84 14.11 -8.02
C ALA A 185 4.70 15.12 -8.27
N GLY A 186 3.57 14.70 -8.87
CA GLY A 186 2.57 15.64 -9.37
C GLY A 186 3.08 16.56 -10.48
N THR A 187 4.03 16.12 -11.31
CA THR A 187 4.57 16.96 -12.42
C THR A 187 3.71 16.83 -13.68
N VAL A 188 2.64 17.62 -13.75
CA VAL A 188 1.65 17.62 -14.86
C VAL A 188 2.29 17.86 -16.23
N GLU A 189 3.28 18.75 -16.30
CA GLU A 189 3.87 19.14 -17.58
C GLU A 189 4.53 17.97 -18.30
N ILE A 190 5.15 17.04 -17.56
CA ILE A 190 5.74 15.82 -18.15
C ILE A 190 4.68 15.01 -18.88
N PHE A 191 3.51 14.79 -18.26
CA PHE A 191 2.41 14.06 -18.87
C PHE A 191 1.86 14.75 -20.12
N LYS A 192 1.65 16.07 -20.08
CA LYS A 192 1.17 16.84 -21.25
C LYS A 192 2.09 16.71 -22.44
N HIS A 193 3.41 16.81 -22.22
CA HIS A 193 4.39 16.71 -23.30
C HIS A 193 4.48 15.28 -23.86
N VAL A 194 4.40 14.25 -23.04
CA VAL A 194 4.38 12.86 -23.54
C VAL A 194 3.10 12.58 -24.33
N ILE A 195 1.94 12.97 -23.80
CA ILE A 195 0.63 12.76 -24.46
C ILE A 195 0.54 13.51 -25.80
N SER A 196 1.15 14.70 -25.92
CA SER A 196 1.16 15.44 -27.17
C SER A 196 2.16 14.92 -28.20
N SER A 197 3.17 14.17 -27.76
CA SER A 197 4.30 13.74 -28.61
C SER A 197 4.22 12.28 -29.05
N VAL A 198 3.53 11.42 -28.29
CA VAL A 198 3.40 9.99 -28.57
C VAL A 198 2.02 9.69 -29.18
N PRO A 199 1.92 8.81 -30.19
CA PRO A 199 0.63 8.40 -30.75
C PRO A 199 -0.33 7.87 -29.68
N LYS A 200 -1.60 8.28 -29.75
CA LYS A 200 -2.64 7.89 -28.77
C LYS A 200 -2.82 6.37 -28.65
N THR A 201 -2.58 5.63 -29.73
CA THR A 201 -2.65 4.16 -29.76
C THR A 201 -1.63 3.50 -28.83
N ASP A 202 -0.52 4.18 -28.55
CA ASP A 202 0.59 3.62 -27.78
C ASP A 202 0.55 4.07 -26.30
N LEU A 203 -0.24 5.10 -25.96
CA LEU A 203 -0.34 5.62 -24.60
C LEU A 203 -0.79 4.57 -23.58
N TYR A 204 -1.71 3.68 -23.96
CA TYR A 204 -2.11 2.56 -23.11
C TYR A 204 -0.90 1.70 -22.72
N SER A 205 -0.06 1.35 -23.70
CA SER A 205 1.11 0.50 -23.47
C SER A 205 2.07 1.13 -22.46
N ILE A 206 2.25 2.45 -22.51
CA ILE A 206 3.12 3.20 -21.58
C ILE A 206 2.50 3.25 -20.19
N PHE A 207 1.23 3.64 -20.08
CA PHE A 207 0.56 3.83 -18.78
C PHE A 207 0.24 2.51 -18.07
N SER A 208 0.14 1.40 -18.82
CA SER A 208 -0.08 0.06 -18.28
C SER A 208 1.16 -0.59 -17.66
N LEU A 209 2.36 -0.03 -17.87
CA LEU A 209 3.58 -0.57 -17.28
C LEU A 209 3.51 -0.48 -15.77
N GLN A 210 3.91 -1.57 -15.13
CA GLN A 210 3.95 -1.70 -13.68
C GLN A 210 5.40 -1.64 -13.20
N ASP A 211 5.59 -1.01 -12.04
CA ASP A 211 6.82 -1.08 -11.27
C ASP A 211 6.96 -2.43 -10.53
N GLN A 212 8.01 -2.56 -9.72
CA GLN A 212 8.27 -3.76 -8.91
C GLN A 212 7.13 -4.07 -7.93
N GLU A 213 6.42 -3.06 -7.42
CA GLU A 213 5.27 -3.22 -6.52
C GLU A 213 3.96 -3.46 -7.28
N GLY A 214 4.01 -3.58 -8.61
CA GLY A 214 2.83 -3.74 -9.44
C GLY A 214 2.06 -2.42 -9.65
N ASN A 215 2.56 -1.28 -9.19
CA ASN A 215 1.90 0.00 -9.35
C ASN A 215 2.07 0.49 -10.80
N THR A 216 0.97 0.89 -11.42
CA THR A 216 0.99 1.71 -12.64
C THR A 216 1.13 3.19 -12.29
N VAL A 217 1.34 4.05 -13.29
CA VAL A 217 1.35 5.52 -13.09
C VAL A 217 0.10 6.04 -12.39
N MET A 218 -1.05 5.37 -12.58
CA MET A 218 -2.33 5.72 -11.94
C MET A 218 -2.34 5.35 -10.45
N HIS A 219 -1.64 4.30 -10.04
CA HIS A 219 -1.47 3.98 -8.62
C HIS A 219 -0.56 5.01 -7.94
N CYS A 220 0.50 5.46 -8.61
CA CYS A 220 1.44 6.45 -8.09
C CYS A 220 0.84 7.85 -7.88
N THR A 221 -0.28 8.20 -8.56
CA THR A 221 -0.97 9.47 -8.28
C THR A 221 -1.81 9.45 -6.99
N THR A 222 -1.95 8.27 -6.37
CA THR A 222 -2.85 8.02 -5.22
C THR A 222 -2.15 7.37 -4.02
N SER A 223 -0.83 7.13 -4.08
CA SER A 223 -0.10 6.47 -2.99
C SER A 223 0.23 7.44 -1.85
N PHE A 224 -0.05 6.99 -0.61
CA PHE A 224 0.24 7.74 0.62
C PHE A 224 1.73 8.05 0.82
N ASP A 225 2.62 7.21 0.29
CA ASP A 225 4.07 7.40 0.45
C ASP A 225 4.61 8.66 -0.25
N CYS A 226 3.86 9.23 -1.20
CA CYS A 226 4.22 10.50 -1.82
C CYS A 226 4.02 11.70 -0.87
N LYS A 227 3.29 11.54 0.25
CA LYS A 227 3.03 12.63 1.22
C LYS A 227 4.24 12.95 2.12
N ASN A 228 5.26 12.09 2.16
CA ASN A 228 6.52 12.36 2.87
C ASN A 228 7.55 13.11 2.03
N VAL A 229 7.20 13.48 0.80
CA VAL A 229 8.03 14.31 -0.06
C VAL A 229 7.50 15.75 0.01
N LEU A 230 8.22 16.60 0.73
CA LEU A 230 7.94 17.98 1.15
C LEU A 230 7.54 19.02 0.05
N TRP A 231 7.21 18.61 -1.18
CA TRP A 231 7.00 19.54 -2.31
C TRP A 231 5.81 19.25 -3.24
N ALA A 232 4.98 18.22 -3.03
CA ALA A 232 3.86 17.95 -3.93
C ALA A 232 2.49 18.32 -3.31
N PRO A 233 1.85 19.45 -3.73
CA PRO A 233 0.46 19.69 -3.39
C PRO A 233 -0.43 18.68 -4.11
N SER A 234 -1.30 18.02 -3.36
CA SER A 234 -2.29 17.02 -3.82
C SER A 234 -3.14 17.45 -5.03
N LEU A 235 -3.22 18.75 -5.32
CA LEU A 235 -3.94 19.33 -6.46
C LEU A 235 -3.42 18.86 -7.83
N ASN A 236 -2.11 18.61 -7.96
CA ASN A 236 -1.53 18.34 -9.28
C ASN A 236 -1.79 16.91 -9.75
N CYS A 237 -1.89 15.95 -8.81
CA CYS A 237 -2.22 14.55 -9.11
C CYS A 237 -3.59 14.41 -9.79
N ASN A 238 -4.58 15.23 -9.38
CA ASN A 238 -5.90 15.28 -10.01
C ASN A 238 -5.81 15.65 -11.49
N THR A 239 -4.93 16.60 -11.81
CA THR A 239 -4.72 17.05 -13.19
C THR A 239 -4.03 15.97 -14.03
N ILE A 240 -3.06 15.24 -13.45
CA ILE A 240 -2.42 14.10 -14.12
C ILE A 240 -3.45 13.02 -14.45
N VAL A 241 -4.28 12.63 -13.47
CA VAL A 241 -5.35 11.63 -13.67
C VAL A 241 -6.25 12.07 -14.81
N LYS A 242 -6.70 13.33 -14.80
CA LYS A 242 -7.54 13.88 -15.87
C LYS A 242 -6.85 13.81 -17.23
N CYS A 243 -5.58 14.19 -17.33
CA CYS A 243 -4.81 14.09 -18.57
C CYS A 243 -4.72 12.65 -19.10
N VAL A 244 -4.43 11.67 -18.22
CA VAL A 244 -4.33 10.26 -18.63
C VAL A 244 -5.69 9.75 -19.12
N VAL A 245 -6.74 10.00 -18.34
CA VAL A 245 -8.10 9.54 -18.61
C VAL A 245 -8.68 10.13 -19.91
N GLU A 246 -8.42 11.40 -20.20
CA GLU A 246 -8.84 12.05 -21.45
C GLU A 246 -8.00 11.61 -22.67
N SER A 247 -6.82 11.06 -22.44
CA SER A 247 -5.89 10.64 -23.51
C SER A 247 -6.06 9.20 -23.97
N VAL A 248 -6.55 8.32 -23.08
CA VAL A 248 -6.71 6.87 -23.35
C VAL A 248 -8.14 6.57 -23.81
N PRO A 249 -8.34 5.79 -24.90
CA PRO A 249 -9.68 5.39 -25.34
C PRO A 249 -10.46 4.65 -24.24
N PRO A 250 -11.80 4.82 -24.11
CA PRO A 250 -12.59 4.20 -23.04
C PRO A 250 -12.41 2.68 -22.89
N ASN A 251 -12.34 1.96 -24.01
CA ASN A 251 -12.13 0.50 -24.03
C ASN A 251 -10.80 0.05 -23.40
N ASP A 252 -9.76 0.89 -23.50
CA ASP A 252 -8.44 0.63 -22.94
C ASP A 252 -8.30 1.24 -21.54
N LEU A 253 -9.03 2.32 -21.25
CA LEU A 253 -9.08 2.94 -19.93
C LEU A 253 -9.59 1.96 -18.88
N TRP A 254 -10.68 1.22 -19.18
CA TRP A 254 -11.18 0.16 -18.29
C TRP A 254 -10.08 -0.88 -17.97
N LYS A 255 -9.33 -1.32 -18.98
CA LYS A 255 -8.26 -2.30 -18.79
C LYS A 255 -7.15 -1.72 -17.92
N LEU A 256 -6.74 -0.48 -18.17
CA LEU A 256 -5.72 0.23 -17.41
C LEU A 256 -6.08 0.36 -15.94
N LEU A 257 -7.32 0.78 -15.64
CA LEU A 257 -7.82 0.93 -14.26
C LEU A 257 -8.03 -0.42 -13.55
N SER A 258 -8.15 -1.51 -14.31
CA SER A 258 -8.31 -2.87 -13.77
C SER A 258 -7.00 -3.55 -13.39
N ILE A 259 -5.85 -2.99 -13.77
CA ILE A 259 -4.53 -3.57 -13.47
C ILE A 259 -4.33 -3.52 -11.94
N PRO A 260 -4.13 -4.67 -11.27
CA PRO A 260 -3.88 -4.71 -9.84
C PRO A 260 -2.39 -4.49 -9.53
N ASN A 261 -2.09 -3.84 -8.40
CA ASN A 261 -0.73 -3.87 -7.84
C ASN A 261 -0.47 -5.19 -7.06
N GLN A 262 0.70 -5.32 -6.42
CA GLN A 262 1.05 -6.52 -5.65
C GLN A 262 0.11 -6.83 -4.47
N GLN A 263 -0.70 -5.85 -4.02
CA GLN A 263 -1.73 -6.04 -3.00
C GLN A 263 -3.11 -6.34 -3.62
N ASP A 264 -3.17 -6.69 -4.91
CA ASP A 264 -4.38 -6.84 -5.70
C ASP A 264 -5.27 -5.57 -5.74
N LYS A 265 -4.72 -4.42 -5.33
CA LYS A 265 -5.45 -3.15 -5.31
C LYS A 265 -5.43 -2.53 -6.70
N THR A 266 -6.62 -2.13 -7.14
CA THR A 266 -6.78 -1.26 -8.32
C THR A 266 -6.60 0.21 -7.94
N THR A 267 -6.49 1.09 -8.94
CA THR A 267 -6.43 2.55 -8.71
C THR A 267 -7.61 3.07 -7.89
N LEU A 268 -8.81 2.48 -8.02
CA LEU A 268 -9.97 2.86 -7.21
C LEU A 268 -9.78 2.53 -5.73
N HIS A 269 -9.17 1.40 -5.39
CA HIS A 269 -8.88 1.05 -4.00
C HIS A 269 -7.98 2.12 -3.37
N ASN A 270 -6.87 2.46 -4.03
CA ASN A 270 -5.93 3.48 -3.53
C ASN A 270 -6.59 4.85 -3.43
N THR A 271 -7.37 5.26 -4.44
CA THR A 271 -8.10 6.55 -4.43
C THR A 271 -9.04 6.65 -3.23
N VAL A 272 -9.79 5.59 -2.94
CA VAL A 272 -10.70 5.53 -1.79
C VAL A 272 -9.93 5.56 -0.48
N ILE A 273 -8.85 4.78 -0.38
CA ILE A 273 -7.98 4.74 0.80
C ILE A 273 -7.36 6.13 1.06
N ASP A 274 -6.99 6.87 0.03
CA ASP A 274 -6.41 8.22 0.09
C ASP A 274 -7.42 9.34 0.38
N HIS A 275 -8.72 9.03 0.36
CA HIS A 275 -9.80 9.99 0.57
C HIS A 275 -9.86 11.11 -0.50
N ASN A 276 -9.31 10.86 -1.69
CA ASN A 276 -9.32 11.84 -2.78
C ASN A 276 -10.63 11.75 -3.60
N ILE A 277 -11.63 12.53 -3.19
CA ILE A 277 -12.94 12.61 -3.84
C ILE A 277 -12.86 13.09 -5.30
N GLU A 278 -11.97 14.02 -5.60
CA GLU A 278 -11.90 14.64 -6.93
C GLU A 278 -11.32 13.65 -7.96
N ILE A 279 -10.28 12.89 -7.60
CA ILE A 279 -9.81 11.77 -8.42
C ILE A 279 -10.91 10.72 -8.56
N LEU A 280 -11.61 10.38 -7.48
CA LEU A 280 -12.67 9.37 -7.53
C LEU A 280 -13.78 9.76 -8.52
N LYS A 281 -14.28 11.00 -8.44
CA LYS A 281 -15.27 11.53 -9.39
C LYS A 281 -14.74 11.49 -10.82
N CYS A 282 -13.51 11.98 -11.05
CA CYS A 282 -12.89 11.95 -12.37
C CYS A 282 -12.83 10.54 -12.96
N LEU A 283 -12.41 9.55 -12.17
CA LEU A 283 -12.33 8.15 -12.62
C LEU A 283 -13.72 7.58 -12.91
N VAL A 284 -14.67 7.77 -12.00
CA VAL A 284 -16.06 7.27 -12.12
C VAL A 284 -16.78 7.91 -13.30
N ASP A 285 -16.62 9.20 -13.52
CA ASP A 285 -17.28 9.95 -14.58
C ASP A 285 -16.76 9.56 -15.97
N SER A 286 -15.49 9.16 -16.07
CA SER A 286 -14.86 8.81 -17.34
C SER A 286 -14.99 7.35 -17.76
N VAL A 287 -15.59 6.48 -16.94
CA VAL A 287 -15.92 5.10 -17.32
C VAL A 287 -17.43 4.91 -17.47
N GLU A 288 -17.82 4.01 -18.36
CA GLU A 288 -19.22 3.56 -18.50
C GLU A 288 -19.66 2.75 -17.28
N ALA A 289 -20.96 2.79 -16.97
CA ALA A 289 -21.51 2.12 -15.78
C ALA A 289 -21.23 0.61 -15.76
N THR A 290 -21.21 -0.04 -16.92
CA THR A 290 -20.90 -1.48 -17.05
C THR A 290 -19.47 -1.81 -16.66
N ASP A 291 -18.52 -0.95 -17.01
CA ASP A 291 -17.10 -1.17 -16.71
C ASP A 291 -16.77 -0.71 -15.28
N LEU A 292 -17.40 0.36 -14.80
CA LEU A 292 -17.36 0.74 -13.39
C LEU A 292 -17.83 -0.40 -12.48
N HIS A 293 -18.94 -1.05 -12.83
CA HIS A 293 -19.45 -2.19 -12.09
C HIS A 293 -18.39 -3.30 -12.01
N LYS A 294 -17.80 -3.72 -13.14
CA LYS A 294 -16.72 -4.71 -13.15
C LYS A 294 -15.50 -4.28 -12.33
N LEU A 295 -15.17 -2.98 -12.27
CA LEU A 295 -14.03 -2.47 -11.49
C LEU A 295 -14.31 -2.63 -10.00
N LEU A 296 -15.54 -2.37 -9.58
CA LEU A 296 -15.98 -2.46 -8.20
C LEU A 296 -16.22 -3.89 -7.71
N LEU A 297 -16.27 -4.87 -8.62
CA LEU A 297 -16.23 -6.29 -8.29
C LEU A 297 -14.80 -6.79 -7.97
N LYS A 298 -13.75 -6.05 -8.35
CA LYS A 298 -12.36 -6.44 -8.04
C LYS A 298 -12.12 -6.36 -6.54
N GLN A 299 -11.45 -7.39 -6.03
CA GLN A 299 -11.10 -7.55 -4.62
C GLN A 299 -9.58 -7.50 -4.46
N ASP A 300 -9.11 -6.87 -3.39
CA ASP A 300 -7.70 -6.85 -3.00
C ASP A 300 -7.27 -8.16 -2.30
N ILE A 301 -6.03 -8.22 -1.79
CA ILE A 301 -5.50 -9.40 -1.08
C ILE A 301 -6.32 -9.80 0.16
N TYR A 302 -7.10 -8.89 0.73
CA TYR A 302 -7.99 -9.15 1.87
C TYR A 302 -9.40 -9.57 1.43
N GLY A 303 -9.68 -9.57 0.13
CA GLY A 303 -11.02 -9.75 -0.40
C GLY A 303 -11.85 -8.44 -0.37
N ASP A 304 -11.26 -7.31 0.00
CA ASP A 304 -11.99 -6.05 0.08
C ASP A 304 -12.15 -5.45 -1.31
N THR A 305 -13.37 -5.05 -1.65
CA THR A 305 -13.61 -4.18 -2.80
C THR A 305 -13.37 -2.71 -2.42
N ALA A 306 -13.29 -1.82 -3.41
CA ALA A 306 -13.21 -0.39 -3.14
C ALA A 306 -14.40 0.13 -2.29
N VAL A 307 -15.57 -0.51 -2.40
CA VAL A 307 -16.75 -0.21 -1.55
C VAL A 307 -16.53 -0.65 -0.11
N HIS A 308 -15.89 -1.80 0.14
CA HIS A 308 -15.51 -2.21 1.50
C HIS A 308 -14.62 -1.15 2.16
N SER A 309 -13.60 -0.68 1.42
CA SER A 309 -12.69 0.37 1.89
C SER A 309 -13.43 1.69 2.18
N ALA A 310 -14.32 2.14 1.29
CA ALA A 310 -15.11 3.36 1.47
C ALA A 310 -16.06 3.26 2.68
N ALA A 311 -16.68 2.08 2.84
CA ALA A 311 -17.59 1.76 3.93
C ALA A 311 -16.88 1.73 5.28
N TYR A 312 -15.73 1.05 5.35
CA TYR A 312 -14.89 0.96 6.53
C TYR A 312 -14.39 2.35 6.98
N LYS A 313 -14.02 3.23 6.04
CA LYS A 313 -13.60 4.60 6.35
C LYS A 313 -14.76 5.55 6.69
N GLY A 314 -15.99 5.21 6.32
CA GLY A 314 -17.17 6.01 6.63
C GLY A 314 -17.42 7.19 5.69
N ASN A 315 -16.81 7.21 4.50
CA ASN A 315 -16.91 8.34 3.59
C ASN A 315 -18.20 8.26 2.74
N LEU A 316 -19.23 8.99 3.17
CA LEU A 316 -20.55 9.02 2.52
C LEU A 316 -20.49 9.53 1.08
N VAL A 317 -19.63 10.51 0.82
CA VAL A 317 -19.52 11.11 -0.51
C VAL A 317 -18.94 10.09 -1.48
N MET A 318 -17.90 9.35 -1.08
CA MET A 318 -17.33 8.27 -1.89
C MET A 318 -18.33 7.17 -2.19
N LEU A 319 -19.07 6.72 -1.16
CA LEU A 319 -20.09 5.68 -1.34
C LEU A 319 -21.17 6.10 -2.35
N LYS A 320 -21.64 7.34 -2.26
CA LYS A 320 -22.61 7.88 -3.22
C LYS A 320 -22.02 7.97 -4.62
N THR A 321 -20.82 8.54 -4.77
CA THR A 321 -20.15 8.62 -6.08
C THR A 321 -19.95 7.24 -6.71
N LEU A 322 -19.62 6.20 -5.94
CA LEU A 322 -19.46 4.84 -6.45
C LEU A 322 -20.78 4.19 -6.88
N PHE A 323 -21.90 4.48 -6.21
CA PHE A 323 -23.20 3.86 -6.49
C PHE A 323 -24.10 4.64 -7.43
N ASP A 324 -23.98 5.97 -7.53
CA ASP A 324 -24.94 6.82 -8.25
C ASP A 324 -24.99 6.54 -9.76
N LYS A 325 -23.89 6.08 -10.36
CA LYS A 325 -23.83 5.69 -11.77
C LYS A 325 -24.36 4.27 -12.05
N LEU A 326 -24.58 3.46 -11.03
CA LEU A 326 -24.87 2.04 -11.17
C LEU A 326 -26.37 1.75 -11.11
N SER A 327 -26.79 0.67 -11.78
CA SER A 327 -28.15 0.18 -11.64
C SER A 327 -28.37 -0.40 -10.24
N PRO A 328 -29.62 -0.45 -9.73
CA PRO A 328 -29.87 -1.00 -8.41
C PRO A 328 -29.44 -2.47 -8.27
N GLN A 329 -29.49 -3.24 -9.37
CA GLN A 329 -28.99 -4.62 -9.42
C GLN A 329 -27.47 -4.68 -9.19
N GLN A 330 -26.71 -3.83 -9.89
CA GLN A 330 -25.26 -3.75 -9.76
C GLN A 330 -24.85 -3.31 -8.35
N CYS A 331 -25.57 -2.35 -7.77
CA CYS A 331 -25.37 -1.92 -6.39
C CYS A 331 -25.58 -3.07 -5.41
N LEU A 332 -26.61 -3.89 -5.60
CA LEU A 332 -26.92 -5.02 -4.73
C LEU A 332 -25.84 -6.11 -4.82
N GLU A 333 -25.38 -6.42 -6.03
CA GLU A 333 -24.30 -7.39 -6.25
C GLU A 333 -23.02 -6.98 -5.51
N ILE A 334 -22.56 -5.74 -5.70
CA ILE A 334 -21.35 -5.24 -5.04
C ILE A 334 -21.49 -5.24 -3.51
N GLN A 335 -22.68 -4.94 -2.99
CA GLN A 335 -22.96 -4.95 -1.55
C GLN A 335 -23.01 -6.35 -0.93
N ASN A 336 -23.20 -7.39 -1.73
CA ASN A 336 -23.26 -8.77 -1.26
C ASN A 336 -21.91 -9.49 -1.36
N ILE A 337 -20.89 -8.86 -1.93
CA ILE A 337 -19.53 -9.41 -1.95
C ILE A 337 -19.01 -9.47 -0.52
N GLU A 338 -18.47 -10.63 -0.16
CA GLU A 338 -17.80 -10.85 1.12
C GLU A 338 -16.28 -10.83 0.91
N ASN A 339 -15.58 -10.15 1.81
CA ASN A 339 -14.13 -10.26 1.91
C ASN A 339 -13.70 -11.58 2.57
N ARG A 340 -12.38 -11.79 2.74
CA ARG A 340 -11.85 -13.03 3.36
C ARG A 340 -12.25 -13.22 4.83
N LYS A 341 -12.74 -12.18 5.51
CA LYS A 341 -13.29 -12.23 6.87
C LYS A 341 -14.82 -12.42 6.87
N HIS A 342 -15.43 -12.71 5.72
CA HIS A 342 -16.88 -12.80 5.54
C HIS A 342 -17.62 -11.50 5.84
N PHE A 343 -16.95 -10.35 5.71
CA PHE A 343 -17.58 -9.05 5.87
C PHE A 343 -18.04 -8.55 4.52
N THR A 344 -19.30 -8.17 4.42
CA THR A 344 -19.81 -7.33 3.34
C THR A 344 -19.44 -5.86 3.60
N PRO A 345 -19.57 -4.94 2.63
CA PRO A 345 -19.32 -3.52 2.89
C PRO A 345 -20.17 -2.95 4.02
N LEU A 346 -21.41 -3.44 4.17
CA LEU A 346 -22.28 -3.04 5.28
C LEU A 346 -21.71 -3.49 6.64
N ILE A 347 -21.22 -4.73 6.73
CA ILE A 347 -20.60 -5.24 7.95
C ILE A 347 -19.29 -4.50 8.22
N ALA A 348 -18.48 -4.23 7.19
CA ALA A 348 -17.26 -3.44 7.31
C ALA A 348 -17.53 -2.04 7.89
N ALA A 349 -18.54 -1.32 7.39
CA ALA A 349 -18.96 -0.02 7.96
C ALA A 349 -19.40 -0.15 9.43
N LYS A 350 -20.24 -1.13 9.76
CA LYS A 350 -20.72 -1.34 11.14
C LYS A 350 -19.59 -1.72 12.10
N SER A 351 -18.66 -2.57 11.66
CA SER A 351 -17.52 -3.03 12.46
C SER A 351 -16.61 -1.88 12.88
N ASN A 352 -16.50 -0.84 12.05
CA ASN A 352 -15.71 0.35 12.33
C ASN A 352 -16.56 1.54 12.83
N LYS A 353 -17.77 1.26 13.36
CA LYS A 353 -18.69 2.26 13.93
C LYS A 353 -19.11 3.37 12.95
N GLN A 354 -19.06 3.11 11.64
CA GLN A 354 -19.45 4.07 10.59
C GLN A 354 -20.95 3.99 10.28
N TYR A 355 -21.79 4.32 11.27
CA TYR A 355 -23.24 4.13 11.17
C TYR A 355 -23.90 4.93 10.04
N LYS A 356 -23.41 6.14 9.75
CA LYS A 356 -23.93 6.93 8.62
C LYS A 356 -23.65 6.25 7.28
N ALA A 357 -22.47 5.65 7.11
CA ALA A 357 -22.10 4.92 5.91
C ALA A 357 -22.90 3.62 5.79
N ALA A 358 -23.10 2.90 6.89
CA ALA A 358 -23.99 1.76 6.94
C ALA A 358 -25.44 2.11 6.56
N GLY A 359 -25.95 3.26 7.02
CA GLY A 359 -27.25 3.80 6.62
C GLY A 359 -27.31 4.07 5.12
N CYS A 360 -26.30 4.77 4.57
CA CYS A 360 -26.19 5.04 3.14
C CYS A 360 -26.22 3.75 2.30
N ILE A 361 -25.43 2.74 2.66
CA ILE A 361 -25.40 1.43 1.99
C ILE A 361 -26.78 0.76 2.05
N THR A 362 -27.42 0.78 3.23
CA THR A 362 -28.76 0.23 3.43
C THR A 362 -29.81 0.93 2.56
N ASP A 363 -29.70 2.24 2.36
CA ASP A 363 -30.61 3.00 1.50
C ASP A 363 -30.50 2.60 0.03
N TYR A 364 -29.28 2.39 -0.48
CA TYR A 364 -29.09 1.84 -1.84
C TYR A 364 -29.62 0.41 -1.95
N LYS A 365 -29.46 -0.42 -0.91
CA LYS A 365 -30.05 -1.77 -0.85
C LYS A 365 -31.59 -1.73 -0.95
N ARG A 366 -32.24 -0.91 -0.12
CA ARG A 366 -33.71 -0.74 -0.16
C ARG A 366 -34.20 -0.19 -1.50
N LYS A 367 -33.46 0.74 -2.09
CA LYS A 367 -33.78 1.28 -3.42
C LYS A 367 -33.75 0.19 -4.49
N ALA A 368 -32.80 -0.75 -4.39
CA ALA A 368 -32.76 -1.91 -5.26
C ALA A 368 -33.94 -2.85 -5.03
N GLU A 369 -34.24 -3.21 -3.78
CA GLU A 369 -35.36 -4.09 -3.43
C GLU A 369 -36.71 -3.54 -3.93
N ARG A 370 -36.98 -2.25 -3.72
CA ARG A 370 -38.20 -1.59 -4.22
C ARG A 370 -38.29 -1.56 -5.75
N TYR A 371 -37.16 -1.42 -6.44
CA TYR A 371 -37.13 -1.46 -7.90
C TYR A 371 -37.58 -2.84 -8.41
N PHE A 372 -37.15 -3.92 -7.76
CA PHE A 372 -37.56 -5.29 -8.09
C PHE A 372 -39.00 -5.63 -7.66
N GLU A 373 -39.54 -4.99 -6.62
CA GLU A 373 -40.95 -5.12 -6.25
C GLU A 373 -41.89 -4.45 -7.28
N GLY A 374 -41.44 -3.36 -7.92
CA GLY A 374 -42.19 -2.66 -8.98
C GLY A 374 -42.06 -3.28 -10.38
N SER A 375 -40.98 -4.01 -10.66
CA SER A 375 -40.80 -4.78 -11.89
C SER A 375 -41.25 -6.23 -11.65
N SER A 376 -42.47 -6.58 -12.07
CA SER A 376 -43.08 -7.90 -11.88
C SER A 376 -42.18 -9.07 -12.31
N GLN A 377 -41.36 -9.59 -11.39
CA GLN A 377 -40.93 -10.99 -11.17
C GLN A 377 -39.81 -11.02 -10.12
N MET A 378 -40.19 -10.96 -8.84
CA MET A 378 -39.27 -11.26 -7.73
C MET A 378 -39.44 -12.75 -7.36
N SER A 379 -38.34 -13.51 -7.39
CA SER A 379 -38.34 -14.94 -7.05
C SER A 379 -38.73 -15.17 -5.59
N ALA A 380 -39.43 -16.28 -5.31
CA ALA A 380 -40.00 -16.57 -4.00
C ALA A 380 -38.96 -16.53 -2.84
N SER A 381 -37.70 -16.88 -3.14
CA SER A 381 -36.58 -16.88 -2.19
C SER A 381 -36.25 -15.49 -1.61
N LEU A 382 -36.41 -14.41 -2.39
CA LEU A 382 -36.11 -13.04 -1.97
C LEU A 382 -37.26 -12.41 -1.15
N LYS A 383 -38.51 -12.80 -1.43
CA LYS A 383 -39.70 -12.37 -0.67
C LYS A 383 -39.68 -12.89 0.77
N ASP A 384 -39.25 -14.14 0.96
CA ASP A 384 -39.18 -14.74 2.28
C ASP A 384 -38.05 -14.14 3.14
N SER A 385 -36.95 -13.71 2.51
CA SER A 385 -35.83 -13.05 3.18
C SER A 385 -36.15 -11.61 3.63
N LEU A 386 -37.00 -10.89 2.87
CA LEU A 386 -37.43 -9.52 3.18
C LEU A 386 -38.49 -9.46 4.28
N LYS A 387 -39.41 -10.44 4.31
CA LYS A 387 -40.45 -10.53 5.34
C LYS A 387 -39.85 -10.74 6.73
N TYR A 388 -38.74 -11.47 6.81
CA TYR A 388 -37.98 -11.68 8.04
C TYR A 388 -37.26 -10.42 8.54
N LEU A 389 -36.89 -9.49 7.65
CA LEU A 389 -36.18 -8.25 8.00
C LEU A 389 -37.13 -7.12 8.46
N ASP A 390 -38.35 -7.09 7.94
CA ASP A 390 -39.34 -6.05 8.27
C ASP A 390 -40.02 -6.29 9.63
N GLU A 391 -40.12 -7.56 10.06
CA GLU A 391 -40.63 -7.94 11.39
C GLU A 391 -39.64 -7.62 12.53
N THR A 392 -38.35 -7.41 12.23
CA THR A 392 -37.30 -7.10 13.23
C THR A 392 -37.05 -5.61 13.48
N ASN A 393 -37.77 -4.70 12.82
CA ASN A 393 -37.46 -3.26 12.83
C ASN A 393 -38.46 -2.37 13.58
N ARG A 394 -39.22 -2.93 14.53
CA ARG A 394 -40.00 -2.14 15.48
C ARG A 394 -39.50 -2.36 16.90
N ASP A 395 -39.13 -1.23 17.50
CA ASP A 395 -38.74 -1.00 18.89
C ASP A 395 -37.26 -1.24 19.27
N VAL A 396 -36.79 -0.28 20.06
CA VAL A 396 -35.42 0.16 20.30
C VAL A 396 -34.69 -0.73 21.33
N ASP A 397 -33.36 -0.71 21.22
CA ASP A 397 -32.33 -1.31 22.09
C ASP A 397 -32.18 -2.84 22.04
N ILE A 398 -30.93 -3.28 22.23
CA ILE A 398 -30.42 -4.67 22.30
C ILE A 398 -29.65 -5.10 21.04
N ILE A 399 -28.36 -5.36 21.23
CA ILE A 399 -27.48 -6.10 20.32
C ILE A 399 -28.12 -7.46 19.99
N GLN A 400 -28.83 -7.53 18.87
CA GLN A 400 -29.19 -8.81 18.27
C GLN A 400 -27.98 -9.32 17.50
N LEU A 401 -27.12 -10.07 18.19
CA LEU A 401 -26.23 -11.02 17.54
C LEU A 401 -27.09 -11.99 16.72
N PRO A 402 -26.93 -12.03 15.37
CA PRO A 402 -27.64 -12.95 14.52
C PRO A 402 -26.95 -14.31 14.63
N VAL A 403 -27.16 -14.99 15.76
CA VAL A 403 -26.87 -16.41 15.83
C VAL A 403 -27.95 -17.08 14.98
N LYS A 404 -27.65 -17.35 13.71
CA LYS A 404 -28.55 -18.13 12.85
C LYS A 404 -28.81 -19.47 13.57
N PRO A 405 -30.07 -19.88 13.79
CA PRO A 405 -30.37 -21.22 14.27
C PRO A 405 -29.72 -22.24 13.33
N CYS A 406 -28.92 -23.15 13.87
CA CYS A 406 -28.32 -24.21 13.08
C CYS A 406 -29.45 -25.04 12.44
N THR A 407 -29.54 -25.04 11.12
CA THR A 407 -30.58 -25.78 10.39
C THR A 407 -30.20 -27.25 10.28
N LEU A 408 -31.16 -28.17 10.40
CA LEU A 408 -30.95 -29.62 10.29
C LEU A 408 -30.13 -30.04 9.05
N GLN A 409 -30.23 -29.28 7.96
CA GLN A 409 -29.49 -29.51 6.71
C GLN A 409 -27.99 -29.16 6.82
N SER A 410 -27.62 -28.13 7.60
CA SER A 410 -26.23 -27.79 7.95
C SER A 410 -25.62 -28.73 9.00
N VAL A 411 -26.48 -29.45 9.75
CA VAL A 411 -26.08 -30.48 10.72
C VAL A 411 -25.69 -31.78 10.00
N THR A 412 -26.42 -32.18 8.94
CA THR A 412 -26.25 -33.49 8.30
C THR A 412 -24.98 -33.66 7.45
N GLU A 413 -24.39 -32.60 6.91
CA GLU A 413 -23.15 -32.72 6.11
C GLU A 413 -21.85 -32.62 6.94
N LYS A 414 -21.89 -32.02 8.15
CA LYS A 414 -20.70 -31.82 9.00
C LYS A 414 -20.66 -32.68 10.29
N PHE A 415 -21.80 -33.12 10.85
CA PHE A 415 -21.81 -33.85 12.13
C PHE A 415 -21.63 -35.38 12.03
N TYR A 416 -21.61 -35.94 10.82
CA TYR A 416 -21.42 -37.39 10.60
C TYR A 416 -20.00 -37.77 10.14
N SER A 417 -19.06 -36.82 10.14
CA SER A 417 -17.64 -37.17 10.08
C SER A 417 -17.14 -37.54 11.49
N ASP A 418 -16.31 -38.58 11.61
CA ASP A 418 -15.72 -39.00 12.89
C ASP A 418 -14.81 -37.94 13.55
N ASN A 419 -14.60 -36.79 12.89
CA ASN A 419 -13.67 -35.73 13.29
C ASN A 419 -14.32 -34.50 13.96
N VAL A 420 -15.63 -34.53 14.29
CA VAL A 420 -16.33 -33.39 14.91
C VAL A 420 -16.83 -33.71 16.31
N TYR A 421 -16.46 -32.89 17.30
CA TYR A 421 -16.94 -33.05 18.69
C TYR A 421 -18.45 -32.81 18.78
N ARG A 422 -19.19 -33.80 19.29
CA ARG A 422 -20.65 -33.75 19.34
C ARG A 422 -21.15 -32.83 20.45
N MET A 423 -21.80 -31.74 20.06
CA MET A 423 -22.41 -30.72 20.94
C MET A 423 -23.94 -30.83 20.98
N SER A 424 -24.47 -32.04 21.19
CA SER A 424 -25.91 -32.35 21.03
C SER A 424 -26.74 -32.22 22.32
N ALA A 425 -26.14 -31.87 23.45
CA ALA A 425 -26.86 -31.71 24.72
C ALA A 425 -27.72 -30.42 24.73
N PRO A 426 -28.93 -30.43 25.36
CA PRO A 426 -29.78 -29.25 25.47
C PRO A 426 -29.12 -28.08 26.21
N VAL A 427 -28.31 -28.39 27.22
CA VAL A 427 -27.36 -27.46 27.86
C VAL A 427 -25.96 -27.90 27.44
N ARG A 428 -25.26 -27.02 26.73
CA ARG A 428 -23.99 -27.38 26.05
C ARG A 428 -22.79 -27.33 26.98
N GLY A 429 -22.83 -26.49 28.01
CA GLY A 429 -21.71 -26.27 28.90
C GLY A 429 -21.95 -25.15 29.89
N ARG A 430 -20.90 -24.86 30.66
CA ARG A 430 -20.83 -23.71 31.56
C ARG A 430 -19.77 -22.72 31.08
N CYS A 431 -20.02 -21.44 31.31
CA CYS A 431 -19.16 -20.32 30.96
C CYS A 431 -18.91 -19.47 32.21
N LEU A 432 -17.71 -19.56 32.78
CA LEU A 432 -17.27 -18.69 33.86
C LEU A 432 -16.67 -17.41 33.25
N ILE A 433 -17.24 -16.26 33.57
CA ILE A 433 -16.82 -14.94 33.09
C ILE A 433 -16.25 -14.17 34.27
N ILE A 434 -14.96 -13.84 34.22
CA ILE A 434 -14.26 -13.00 35.19
C ILE A 434 -13.99 -11.64 34.53
N ASN A 435 -14.57 -10.58 35.09
CA ASN A 435 -14.40 -9.21 34.61
C ASN A 435 -13.84 -8.31 35.71
N ASN A 436 -12.56 -7.97 35.64
CA ASN A 436 -11.98 -6.96 36.51
C ASN A 436 -12.06 -5.60 35.82
N ARG A 437 -12.89 -4.74 36.40
CA ARG A 437 -13.14 -3.37 35.97
C ARG A 437 -12.43 -2.36 36.88
N HIS A 438 -12.64 -2.48 38.19
CA HIS A 438 -12.11 -1.56 39.18
C HIS A 438 -10.89 -2.17 39.88
N PHE A 439 -9.82 -1.41 39.97
CA PHE A 439 -8.54 -1.84 40.56
C PHE A 439 -8.24 -1.07 41.86
N ASP A 440 -7.71 -1.79 42.85
CA ASP A 440 -7.35 -1.25 44.15
C ASP A 440 -6.15 -0.30 44.00
N ARG A 441 -6.18 0.84 44.71
CA ARG A 441 -5.09 1.83 44.75
C ARG A 441 -4.47 1.86 46.15
N PRO A 442 -3.45 1.03 46.43
CA PRO A 442 -2.82 1.00 47.74
C PRO A 442 -1.92 2.24 47.94
N ASP A 443 -2.00 2.88 49.10
CA ASP A 443 -1.12 4.01 49.46
C ASP A 443 0.37 3.61 49.52
N SER A 444 0.68 2.32 49.64
CA SER A 444 2.03 1.75 49.58
C SER A 444 1.97 0.35 48.98
N PRO A 445 2.23 0.18 47.67
CA PRO A 445 2.15 -1.11 47.00
C PRO A 445 3.28 -2.06 47.46
N ALA A 446 2.95 -3.34 47.62
CA ALA A 446 3.95 -4.39 47.81
C ALA A 446 4.81 -4.55 46.54
N PRO A 447 6.03 -5.13 46.62
CA PRO A 447 6.94 -5.26 45.47
C PRO A 447 6.35 -6.02 44.27
N ASP A 448 5.35 -6.86 44.51
CA ASP A 448 4.63 -7.69 43.54
C ASP A 448 3.29 -7.09 43.10
N GLN A 449 3.00 -5.84 43.44
CA GLN A 449 1.71 -5.18 43.24
C GLN A 449 1.83 -3.98 42.28
N PHE A 450 1.05 -4.01 41.21
CA PHE A 450 1.03 -2.97 40.17
C PHE A 450 -0.26 -2.16 40.24
N GLU A 451 -0.15 -0.85 40.03
CA GLU A 451 -1.33 0.01 39.92
C GLU A 451 -1.82 0.03 38.47
N PHE A 452 -3.13 -0.15 38.28
CA PHE A 452 -3.77 -0.16 36.98
C PHE A 452 -4.93 0.83 36.93
N GLU A 453 -5.17 1.39 35.74
CA GLU A 453 -6.36 2.20 35.48
C GLU A 453 -7.63 1.35 35.45
N ASP A 454 -8.76 1.94 35.81
CA ASP A 454 -10.06 1.28 35.73
C ASP A 454 -10.47 1.06 34.25
N ARG A 455 -11.15 -0.05 33.99
CA ARG A 455 -11.55 -0.48 32.64
C ARG A 455 -13.01 -0.13 32.36
N ASP A 456 -13.32 1.16 32.31
CA ASP A 456 -14.68 1.66 32.03
C ASP A 456 -15.17 1.21 30.65
N GLY A 457 -16.39 0.67 30.59
CA GLY A 457 -17.00 0.10 29.39
C GLY A 457 -16.84 -1.42 29.26
N SER A 458 -16.02 -2.06 30.11
CA SER A 458 -15.89 -3.54 30.14
C SER A 458 -17.19 -4.25 30.55
N GLU A 459 -18.09 -3.58 31.25
CA GLU A 459 -19.42 -4.08 31.60
C GLU A 459 -20.30 -4.36 30.36
N ILE A 460 -20.08 -3.61 29.28
CA ILE A 460 -20.81 -3.81 28.02
C ILE A 460 -20.33 -5.10 27.34
N ASP A 461 -19.02 -5.35 27.35
CA ASP A 461 -18.43 -6.58 26.83
C ASP A 461 -18.89 -7.80 27.65
N GLU A 462 -18.91 -7.70 28.97
CA GLU A 462 -19.44 -8.73 29.88
C GLU A 462 -20.90 -9.08 29.56
N GLU A 463 -21.76 -8.07 29.43
CA GLU A 463 -23.18 -8.28 29.13
C GLU A 463 -23.35 -8.96 27.76
N ASN A 464 -22.57 -8.55 26.76
CA ASN A 464 -22.60 -9.13 25.42
C ASN A 464 -22.13 -10.58 25.40
N ILE A 465 -21.02 -10.89 26.08
CA ILE A 465 -20.48 -12.25 26.18
C ILE A 465 -21.49 -13.16 26.89
N SER A 466 -22.08 -12.70 28.00
CA SER A 466 -23.14 -13.44 28.69
C SER A 466 -24.33 -13.73 27.78
N LYS A 467 -24.79 -12.72 27.01
CA LYS A 467 -25.89 -12.87 26.03
C LYS A 467 -25.54 -13.87 24.94
N VAL A 468 -24.32 -13.86 24.40
CA VAL A 468 -23.85 -14.83 23.39
C VAL A 468 -23.89 -16.24 23.96
N PHE A 469 -23.24 -16.48 25.09
CA PHE A 469 -23.12 -17.83 25.65
C PHE A 469 -24.46 -18.39 26.12
N LYS A 470 -25.35 -17.56 26.69
CA LYS A 470 -26.74 -17.95 26.98
C LYS A 470 -27.51 -18.33 25.71
N LYS A 471 -27.38 -17.57 24.61
CA LYS A 471 -27.97 -17.90 23.30
C LYS A 471 -27.40 -19.19 22.71
N LEU A 472 -26.15 -19.54 23.05
CA LEU A 472 -25.50 -20.79 22.68
C LEU A 472 -25.84 -21.95 23.65
N SER A 473 -26.81 -21.78 24.55
CA SER A 473 -27.23 -22.76 25.56
C SER A 473 -26.16 -23.10 26.59
N PHE A 474 -25.35 -22.13 27.00
CA PHE A 474 -24.44 -22.23 28.15
C PHE A 474 -25.05 -21.59 29.39
N ILE A 475 -24.76 -22.17 30.55
CA ILE A 475 -24.99 -21.54 31.85
C ILE A 475 -23.82 -20.59 32.11
N CYS A 476 -24.09 -19.30 32.32
CA CYS A 476 -23.04 -18.31 32.58
C CYS A 476 -22.98 -17.94 34.06
N ASP A 477 -21.81 -18.08 34.68
CA ASP A 477 -21.49 -17.51 36.01
C ASP A 477 -20.60 -16.28 35.80
N ILE A 478 -20.94 -15.15 36.41
CA ILE A 478 -20.24 -13.88 36.21
C ILE A 478 -19.64 -13.43 37.54
N ARG A 479 -18.35 -13.15 37.54
CA ARG A 479 -17.58 -12.67 38.68
C ARG A 479 -16.89 -11.37 38.33
N THR A 480 -17.01 -10.36 39.18
CA THR A 480 -16.47 -9.03 38.92
C THR A 480 -15.48 -8.60 39.99
N ASN A 481 -14.42 -7.91 39.56
CA ASN A 481 -13.42 -7.28 40.43
C ASN A 481 -12.82 -8.26 41.47
N LEU A 482 -12.32 -9.40 41.00
CA LEU A 482 -11.67 -10.42 41.82
C LEU A 482 -10.19 -10.10 42.05
N THR A 483 -9.71 -10.27 43.28
CA THR A 483 -8.28 -10.28 43.58
C THR A 483 -7.60 -11.47 42.90
N SER A 484 -6.28 -11.42 42.77
CA SER A 484 -5.49 -12.48 42.12
C SER A 484 -5.72 -13.85 42.77
N LYS A 485 -5.82 -13.87 44.11
CA LYS A 485 -6.16 -15.07 44.87
C LYS A 485 -7.58 -15.56 44.58
N GLN A 486 -8.56 -14.65 44.60
CA GLN A 486 -9.95 -14.99 44.33
C GLN A 486 -10.18 -15.49 42.91
N MET A 487 -9.44 -14.98 41.92
CA MET A 487 -9.49 -15.48 40.55
C MET A 487 -9.15 -16.96 40.49
N LEU A 488 -8.04 -17.38 41.11
CA LEU A 488 -7.63 -18.78 41.16
C LEU A 488 -8.62 -19.64 41.95
N GLU A 489 -9.12 -19.15 43.09
CA GLU A 489 -10.12 -19.86 43.92
C GLU A 489 -11.44 -20.08 43.17
N ASP A 490 -11.91 -19.08 42.41
CA ASP A 490 -13.15 -19.19 41.65
C ASP A 490 -12.99 -20.10 40.42
N ILE A 491 -11.82 -20.06 39.74
CA ILE A 491 -11.51 -21.01 38.66
C ILE A 491 -11.45 -22.44 39.21
N GLU A 492 -10.77 -22.66 40.33
CA GLU A 492 -10.69 -23.97 40.99
C GLU A 492 -12.07 -24.46 41.46
N ARG A 493 -12.92 -23.57 41.97
CA ARG A 493 -14.30 -23.95 42.33
C ARG A 493 -15.12 -24.38 41.12
N GLU A 494 -14.95 -23.70 39.98
CA GLU A 494 -15.63 -24.08 38.74
C GLU A 494 -15.16 -25.45 38.25
N THR A 495 -13.87 -25.78 38.36
CA THR A 495 -13.36 -27.11 37.94
C THR A 495 -13.89 -28.26 38.79
N GLN A 496 -14.40 -27.96 39.99
CA GLN A 496 -15.03 -28.90 40.92
C GLN A 496 -16.56 -28.92 40.81
N HIS A 497 -17.17 -28.15 39.89
CA HIS A 497 -18.63 -28.03 39.81
C HIS A 497 -19.28 -29.35 39.36
N PRO A 498 -20.29 -29.88 40.08
CA PRO A 498 -20.86 -31.21 39.82
C PRO A 498 -21.52 -31.35 38.44
N ASP A 499 -22.09 -30.26 37.90
CA ASP A 499 -22.73 -30.26 36.56
C ASP A 499 -21.82 -30.81 35.44
N TYR A 500 -20.49 -30.70 35.56
CA TYR A 500 -19.55 -31.15 34.54
C TYR A 500 -19.51 -32.68 34.34
N GLU A 501 -20.13 -33.47 35.22
CA GLU A 501 -20.40 -34.89 34.96
C GLU A 501 -21.27 -35.06 33.70
N THR A 502 -22.23 -34.16 33.50
CA THR A 502 -23.21 -34.23 32.40
C THR A 502 -22.95 -33.25 31.26
N LEU A 503 -22.23 -32.15 31.53
CA LEU A 503 -21.94 -31.12 30.53
C LEU A 503 -20.80 -31.51 29.57
N GLY A 504 -20.85 -30.95 28.35
CA GLY A 504 -19.92 -31.28 27.27
C GLY A 504 -18.73 -30.33 27.12
N VAL A 505 -18.86 -29.06 27.51
CA VAL A 505 -17.81 -28.04 27.32
C VAL A 505 -17.71 -27.11 28.52
N SER A 506 -16.49 -26.70 28.85
CA SER A 506 -16.20 -25.61 29.78
C SER A 506 -15.63 -24.42 29.03
N VAL A 507 -16.13 -23.22 29.34
CA VAL A 507 -15.61 -21.96 28.82
C VAL A 507 -15.18 -21.08 29.99
N LEU A 508 -13.98 -20.54 29.93
CA LEU A 508 -13.45 -19.57 30.87
C LEU A 508 -13.12 -18.28 30.12
N VAL A 509 -13.79 -17.19 30.48
CA VAL A 509 -13.54 -15.86 29.92
C VAL A 509 -12.91 -14.99 31.01
N ILE A 510 -11.73 -14.43 30.75
CA ILE A 510 -11.04 -13.53 31.67
C ILE A 510 -10.80 -12.20 30.96
N MET A 511 -11.37 -11.13 31.51
CA MET A 511 -11.23 -9.76 31.02
C MET A 511 -10.60 -8.92 32.13
N THR A 512 -9.33 -8.57 31.97
CA THR A 512 -8.56 -7.81 32.97
C THR A 512 -7.31 -7.20 32.32
N HIS A 513 -6.48 -6.49 33.08
CA HIS A 513 -5.14 -6.10 32.63
C HIS A 513 -4.22 -7.31 32.53
N GLY A 514 -3.25 -7.25 31.61
CA GLY A 514 -2.33 -8.35 31.38
C GLY A 514 -0.94 -7.90 30.98
N ALA A 515 -0.03 -8.85 30.98
CA ALA A 515 1.31 -8.74 30.42
C ALA A 515 1.66 -10.09 29.77
N GLU A 516 2.89 -10.21 29.25
CA GLU A 516 3.35 -11.47 28.68
C GLU A 516 3.24 -12.62 29.69
N ASN A 517 2.46 -13.66 29.34
CA ASN A 517 2.21 -14.87 30.14
C ASN A 517 1.53 -14.69 31.51
N GLN A 518 0.91 -13.53 31.79
CA GLN A 518 0.20 -13.31 33.06
C GLN A 518 -0.96 -12.31 32.93
N VAL A 519 -1.95 -12.45 33.80
CA VAL A 519 -3.09 -11.53 33.97
C VAL A 519 -3.09 -10.97 35.39
N TYR A 520 -3.76 -9.85 35.64
CA TYR A 520 -3.76 -9.22 36.96
C TYR A 520 -5.12 -9.29 37.66
N GLY A 521 -5.10 -9.51 38.96
CA GLY A 521 -6.28 -9.32 39.81
C GLY A 521 -6.58 -7.85 40.05
N LYS A 522 -7.75 -7.55 40.61
CA LYS A 522 -8.09 -6.17 41.01
C LYS A 522 -7.13 -5.60 42.05
N ASP A 523 -6.44 -6.46 42.79
CA ASP A 523 -5.42 -6.10 43.75
C ASP A 523 -4.09 -5.74 43.08
N GLY A 524 -3.98 -5.79 41.75
CA GLY A 524 -2.76 -5.44 41.03
C GLY A 524 -1.67 -6.50 41.07
N ARG A 525 -1.94 -7.67 41.66
CA ARG A 525 -0.98 -8.78 41.72
C ARG A 525 -1.08 -9.66 40.47
N PRO A 526 0.00 -10.33 40.06
CA PRO A 526 0.00 -11.18 38.88
C PRO A 526 -0.58 -12.57 39.17
N VAL A 527 -1.31 -13.10 38.20
CA VAL A 527 -1.74 -14.50 38.08
C VAL A 527 -1.12 -15.05 36.80
N LYS A 528 -0.25 -16.06 36.94
CA LYS A 528 0.40 -16.65 35.77
C LYS A 528 -0.59 -17.46 34.96
N LEU A 529 -0.52 -17.37 33.63
CA LEU A 529 -1.35 -18.20 32.75
C LEU A 529 -1.08 -19.69 32.96
N THR A 530 0.15 -20.07 33.33
CA THR A 530 0.51 -21.46 33.68
C THR A 530 -0.30 -22.01 34.84
N ASP A 531 -0.64 -21.20 35.83
CA ASP A 531 -1.40 -21.63 37.01
C ASP A 531 -2.87 -21.85 36.63
N ILE A 532 -3.42 -20.99 35.77
CA ILE A 532 -4.75 -21.15 35.18
C ILE A 532 -4.80 -22.42 34.30
N TYR A 533 -3.77 -22.68 33.50
CA TYR A 533 -3.68 -23.90 32.69
C TYR A 533 -3.56 -25.17 33.53
N ASP A 534 -2.84 -25.15 34.66
CA ASP A 534 -2.79 -26.29 35.58
C ASP A 534 -4.17 -26.61 36.14
N LEU A 535 -4.90 -25.58 36.60
CA LEU A 535 -6.27 -25.74 37.11
C LEU A 535 -7.22 -26.32 36.06
N MET A 536 -7.08 -25.91 34.80
CA MET A 536 -7.88 -26.40 33.68
C MET A 536 -7.35 -27.72 33.08
N SER A 537 -6.24 -28.25 33.59
CA SER A 537 -5.66 -29.50 33.10
C SER A 537 -6.58 -30.70 33.38
N PRO A 538 -6.50 -31.80 32.61
CA PRO A 538 -7.29 -33.01 32.87
C PRO A 538 -6.98 -33.66 34.23
N TYR A 539 -5.86 -33.32 34.88
CA TYR A 539 -5.50 -33.84 36.20
C TYR A 539 -6.27 -33.16 37.32
N ARG A 540 -6.46 -31.83 37.22
CA ARG A 540 -7.20 -31.01 38.18
C ARG A 540 -8.70 -30.95 37.87
N PHE A 541 -9.05 -30.90 36.58
CA PHE A 541 -10.42 -30.83 36.09
C PHE A 541 -10.89 -32.18 35.52
N GLN A 542 -10.94 -33.18 36.41
CA GLN A 542 -11.13 -34.60 36.02
C GLN A 542 -12.47 -34.88 35.33
N SER A 543 -13.55 -34.20 35.72
CA SER A 543 -14.88 -34.32 35.09
C SER A 543 -14.90 -33.84 33.63
N MET A 544 -13.90 -33.04 33.23
CA MET A 544 -13.68 -32.54 31.88
C MET A 544 -12.49 -33.22 31.17
N ALA A 545 -11.98 -34.34 31.68
CA ALA A 545 -10.97 -35.13 30.98
C ALA A 545 -11.51 -35.58 29.61
N ARG A 546 -10.75 -35.30 28.54
CA ARG A 546 -11.13 -35.58 27.13
C ARG A 546 -12.36 -34.83 26.60
N LYS A 547 -12.84 -33.81 27.34
CA LYS A 547 -13.87 -32.86 26.90
C LYS A 547 -13.24 -31.48 26.65
N PRO A 548 -13.70 -30.71 25.64
CA PRO A 548 -13.11 -29.42 25.31
C PRO A 548 -13.20 -28.40 26.44
N LYS A 549 -12.09 -27.71 26.68
CA LYS A 549 -12.00 -26.52 27.54
C LYS A 549 -11.56 -25.35 26.69
N ILE A 550 -12.33 -24.27 26.70
CA ILE A 550 -12.06 -23.06 25.93
C ILE A 550 -11.71 -21.95 26.91
N ILE A 551 -10.55 -21.33 26.72
CA ILE A 551 -10.16 -20.13 27.48
C ILE A 551 -10.17 -18.94 26.52
N ILE A 552 -10.80 -17.84 26.92
CA ILE A 552 -10.85 -16.58 26.20
C ILE A 552 -10.25 -15.52 27.10
N LEU A 553 -9.15 -14.91 26.66
CA LEU A 553 -8.47 -13.84 27.39
C LEU A 553 -8.67 -12.53 26.64
N GLN A 554 -9.08 -11.49 27.36
CA GLN A 554 -9.11 -10.11 26.88
C GLN A 554 -8.25 -9.26 27.83
N SER A 555 -6.96 -9.19 27.51
CA SER A 555 -5.95 -8.46 28.27
C SER A 555 -4.83 -7.97 27.35
N CYS A 556 -4.14 -6.89 27.73
CA CYS A 556 -3.01 -6.36 26.97
C CYS A 556 -1.80 -7.31 27.05
N ALA A 557 -1.08 -7.54 25.96
CA ALA A 557 0.26 -8.13 25.99
C ALA A 557 1.14 -7.39 24.97
N GLY A 558 1.95 -6.44 25.44
CA GLY A 558 2.96 -5.79 24.59
C GLY A 558 2.43 -4.93 23.42
N GLY A 559 1.23 -4.35 23.53
CA GLY A 559 0.67 -3.46 22.50
C GLY A 559 -0.30 -4.13 21.52
N GLU A 560 -0.51 -5.45 21.61
CA GLU A 560 -1.54 -6.18 20.85
C GLU A 560 -2.59 -6.81 21.78
N CYS A 561 -3.85 -6.81 21.34
CA CYS A 561 -4.97 -7.42 22.04
C CYS A 561 -4.98 -8.91 21.69
N LEU A 562 -4.56 -9.77 22.63
CA LEU A 562 -4.37 -11.20 22.38
C LEU A 562 -5.66 -11.99 22.66
N LEU A 563 -6.32 -12.47 21.61
CA LEU A 563 -7.34 -13.53 21.72
C LEU A 563 -6.64 -14.89 21.58
N LEU A 564 -6.25 -15.51 22.69
CA LEU A 564 -5.70 -16.87 22.71
C LEU A 564 -6.83 -17.88 22.89
N LEU A 565 -7.09 -18.70 21.86
CA LEU A 565 -8.01 -19.84 21.94
C LEU A 565 -7.20 -21.12 22.19
N PHE A 566 -7.24 -21.66 23.40
CA PHE A 566 -6.72 -23.00 23.68
C PHE A 566 -7.85 -24.02 23.66
N LEU A 567 -7.63 -25.12 22.96
CA LEU A 567 -8.41 -26.36 23.07
C LEU A 567 -7.52 -27.36 23.84
N ILE A 568 -7.84 -27.61 25.12
CA ILE A 568 -7.16 -28.64 25.94
C ILE A 568 -8.06 -29.86 26.14
#